data_AF-A0A2Z4UUM2-F1
#
_entry.id   AF-A0A2Z4UUM2-F1
#
_cell.length_a   1.000
_cell.length_b   1.000
_cell.length_c   1.000
_cell.angle_alpha   90.00
_cell.angle_beta   90.00
_cell.angle_gamma   90.00
#
_symmetry.space_group_name_H-M   'P 1'
#
loop_
_entity.id
_entity.type
_entity.pdbx_description
1 polymer ?
#
loop_
_entity_poly.entity_id
_entity_poly.type
_entity_poly.pdbx_seq_one_letter_code
_entity_poly.pdbx_strand_id
1 'polypeptide(L)'
;MWSPSGLVLIDFERTRPAARVQDLAILAVTQWVDHPDRERAFLSSYGRALTDGERHALRCLTVLDAVNCLAWGPDNGDELVTARGRRTLDRLMRESGS
;
A
#
# COMPACT_ATOMS: atom_id res chain seq x y z
N MET A 1 13.80 6.16 -8.36
CA MET A 1 15.25 5.98 -8.16
C MET A 1 15.75 7.04 -7.20
N TRP A 2 16.51 6.67 -6.17
CA TRP A 2 17.10 7.61 -5.21
C TRP A 2 18.60 7.78 -5.48
N SER A 3 19.07 9.02 -5.39
CA SER A 3 20.48 9.39 -5.43
C SER A 3 20.74 10.55 -4.46
N PRO A 4 22.01 10.87 -4.14
CA PRO A 4 22.35 12.09 -3.40
C PRO A 4 21.83 13.37 -4.07
N SER A 5 21.58 13.32 -5.38
CA SER A 5 21.03 14.40 -6.19
C SER A 5 19.51 14.49 -6.20
N GLY A 6 18.78 13.50 -5.63
CA GLY A 6 17.34 13.60 -5.42
C GLY A 6 16.56 12.29 -5.55
N LEU A 7 15.23 12.43 -5.60
CA LEU A 7 14.28 11.34 -5.81
C LEU A 7 13.60 11.52 -7.17
N VAL A 8 13.61 10.46 -7.97
CA VAL A 8 12.85 10.38 -9.23
C VAL A 8 11.73 9.36 -9.08
N LEU A 9 10.51 9.78 -9.41
CA LEU A 9 9.32 8.95 -9.55
C LEU A 9 9.08 8.70 -11.05
N ILE A 10 8.67 7.48 -11.39
CA ILE A 10 8.36 7.05 -12.75
C ILE A 10 7.05 6.27 -12.73
N ASP A 11 6.58 5.84 -13.91
CA ASP A 11 5.41 4.98 -14.06
C ASP A 11 4.10 5.64 -13.55
N PHE A 12 3.79 6.80 -14.13
CA PHE A 12 2.56 7.54 -13.86
C PHE A 12 1.36 7.04 -14.68
N GLU A 13 1.46 5.90 -15.36
CA GLU A 13 0.46 5.44 -16.35
C GLU A 13 -0.96 5.29 -15.76
N ARG A 14 -1.05 4.99 -14.46
CA ARG A 14 -2.32 4.81 -13.72
C ARG A 14 -2.72 6.02 -12.87
N THR A 15 -2.04 7.15 -13.04
CA THR A 15 -2.32 8.38 -12.26
C THR A 15 -3.68 8.93 -12.61
N ARG A 16 -4.45 9.28 -11.59
CA ARG A 16 -5.79 9.86 -11.72
C ARG A 16 -6.11 10.71 -10.49
N PRO A 17 -7.06 11.67 -10.60
CA PRO A 17 -7.62 12.32 -9.42
C PRO A 17 -8.14 11.29 -8.43
N ALA A 18 -7.61 11.29 -7.22
CA ALA A 18 -7.95 10.34 -6.17
C ALA A 18 -7.72 10.95 -4.78
N ALA A 19 -8.19 10.26 -3.74
CA ALA A 19 -7.82 10.60 -2.38
C ALA A 19 -6.32 10.39 -2.16
N ARG A 20 -5.68 11.28 -1.40
CA ARG A 20 -4.23 11.24 -1.12
C ARG A 20 -3.76 9.90 -0.53
N VAL A 21 -4.63 9.22 0.20
CA VAL A 21 -4.36 7.91 0.80
C VAL A 21 -4.15 6.80 -0.23
N GLN A 22 -4.56 6.98 -1.49
CA GLN A 22 -4.33 6.01 -2.56
C GLN A 22 -2.84 5.78 -2.79
N ASP A 23 -2.04 6.84 -2.76
CA ASP A 23 -0.59 6.76 -2.96
C ASP A 23 0.14 6.08 -1.78
N LEU A 24 -0.52 5.98 -0.62
CA LEU A 24 0.03 5.33 0.57
C LEU A 24 -0.22 3.82 0.60
N ALA A 25 -1.16 3.30 -0.20
CA ALA A 25 -1.55 1.89 -0.19
C ALA A 25 -0.36 0.96 -0.48
N ILE A 26 0.53 1.34 -1.41
CA ILE A 26 1.73 0.57 -1.73
C ILE A 26 2.72 0.51 -0.56
N LEU A 27 2.85 1.60 0.21
CA LEU A 27 3.71 1.65 1.39
C LEU A 27 3.13 0.76 2.50
N ALA A 28 1.79 0.75 2.66
CA ALA A 28 1.09 -0.07 3.64
C ALA A 28 1.21 -1.59 3.39
N VAL A 29 1.41 -2.02 2.14
CA VAL A 29 1.60 -3.45 1.77
C VAL A 29 3.05 -3.87 1.59
N THR A 30 3.99 -2.92 1.59
CA THR A 30 5.42 -3.23 1.40
C THR A 30 6.28 -2.74 2.55
N GLN A 31 6.33 -1.43 2.78
CA GLN A 31 7.31 -0.82 3.67
C GLN A 31 6.89 -0.82 5.15
N TRP A 32 5.58 -0.84 5.42
CA TRP A 32 5.04 -0.67 6.76
C TRP A 32 4.49 -1.94 7.40
N VAL A 33 4.33 -3.03 6.64
CA VAL A 33 3.65 -4.26 7.08
C VAL A 33 4.11 -4.75 8.44
N ASP A 34 5.43 -4.75 8.66
CA ASP A 34 6.08 -5.20 9.90
C ASP A 34 6.82 -4.05 10.62
N HIS A 35 6.55 -2.80 10.23
CA HIS A 35 7.33 -1.63 10.65
C HIS A 35 6.43 -0.41 10.92
N PRO A 36 5.62 -0.46 12.00
CA PRO A 36 4.74 0.67 12.37
C PRO A 36 5.51 1.94 12.73
N ASP A 37 6.78 1.80 13.12
CA ASP A 37 7.71 2.92 13.33
C ASP A 37 7.99 3.69 12.04
N ARG A 38 8.10 2.98 10.89
CA ARG A 38 8.31 3.61 9.57
C ARG A 38 7.08 4.36 9.09
N GLU A 39 5.88 3.84 9.32
CA GLU A 39 4.64 4.55 9.03
C GLU A 39 4.59 5.88 9.80
N ARG A 40 4.82 5.82 11.12
CA ARG A 40 4.82 7.01 11.97
C ARG A 40 5.87 8.03 11.56
N ALA A 41 7.11 7.59 11.31
CA ALA A 41 8.20 8.46 10.87
C ALA A 41 7.90 9.12 9.52
N PHE A 42 7.33 8.35 8.59
CA PHE A 42 6.91 8.87 7.28
C PHE A 42 5.83 9.93 7.44
N LEU A 43 4.73 9.64 8.16
CA LEU A 43 3.61 10.58 8.33
C LEU A 43 4.02 11.86 9.08
N SER A 44 4.94 11.74 10.05
CA SER A 44 5.52 12.90 10.73
C SER A 44 6.26 13.81 9.74
N SER A 45 7.04 13.23 8.83
CA SER A 45 7.76 13.99 7.79
C SER A 45 6.83 14.49 6.69
N TYR A 46 5.75 13.75 6.41
CA TYR A 46 4.70 14.11 5.46
C TYR A 46 3.84 15.30 5.96
N GLY A 47 3.98 15.67 7.22
CA GLY A 47 3.41 16.89 7.80
C GLY A 47 2.06 16.72 8.49
N ARG A 48 1.51 15.50 8.56
CA ARG A 48 0.29 15.21 9.34
C ARG A 48 0.06 13.71 9.56
N ALA A 49 -0.63 13.39 10.65
CA ALA A 49 -1.25 12.09 10.82
C ALA A 49 -2.45 11.92 9.88
N LEU A 50 -2.79 10.66 9.59
CA LEU A 50 -4.06 10.34 8.93
C LEU A 50 -5.23 10.62 9.87
N THR A 51 -6.37 11.00 9.30
CA THR A 51 -7.67 10.99 9.98
C THR A 51 -8.20 9.55 10.09
N ASP A 52 -9.25 9.33 10.87
CA ASP A 52 -9.85 7.99 11.00
C ASP A 52 -10.51 7.54 9.68
N GLY A 53 -11.14 8.47 8.96
CA GLY A 53 -11.67 8.19 7.62
C GLY A 53 -10.58 7.81 6.63
N GLU A 54 -9.40 8.44 6.71
CA GLU A 54 -8.25 8.11 5.88
C GLU A 54 -7.60 6.78 6.25
N ARG A 55 -7.53 6.44 7.54
CA ARG A 55 -7.12 5.10 7.99
C ARG A 55 -8.05 4.02 7.45
N HIS A 56 -9.36 4.24 7.54
CA HIS A 56 -10.35 3.31 7.01
C HIS A 56 -10.24 3.18 5.49
N ALA A 57 -10.13 4.30 4.77
CA ALA A 57 -9.93 4.29 3.32
C ALA A 57 -8.65 3.57 2.92
N LEU A 58 -7.53 3.78 3.63
CA LEU A 58 -6.27 3.09 3.39
C LEU A 58 -6.43 1.58 3.54
N ARG A 59 -7.12 1.10 4.60
CA ARG A 59 -7.43 -0.33 4.77
C ARG A 59 -8.21 -0.88 3.56
N CYS A 60 -9.27 -0.20 3.13
CA CYS A 60 -10.08 -0.62 1.98
C CYS A 60 -9.27 -0.66 0.67
N LEU A 61 -8.42 0.34 0.45
CA LEU A 61 -7.53 0.39 -0.72
C LEU A 61 -6.48 -0.73 -0.69
N THR A 62 -5.98 -1.09 0.49
CA THR A 62 -5.08 -2.23 0.65
C THR A 62 -5.79 -3.57 0.38
N VAL A 63 -7.06 -3.73 0.78
CA VAL A 63 -7.86 -4.89 0.37
C VAL A 63 -8.01 -4.94 -1.15
N LEU A 64 -8.34 -3.81 -1.77
CA LEU A 64 -8.52 -3.73 -3.22
C LEU A 64 -7.22 -4.07 -3.98
N ASP A 65 -6.06 -3.58 -3.50
CA ASP A 65 -4.76 -3.96 -4.06
C ASP A 65 -4.51 -5.47 -3.96
N ALA A 66 -4.79 -6.07 -2.79
CA ALA A 66 -4.63 -7.51 -2.59
C ALA A 66 -5.50 -8.33 -3.55
N VAL A 67 -6.76 -7.94 -3.71
CA VAL A 67 -7.70 -8.58 -4.66
C VAL A 67 -7.21 -8.39 -6.10
N ASN A 68 -6.75 -7.20 -6.47
CA ASN A 68 -6.20 -6.94 -7.80
C ASN A 68 -4.96 -7.81 -8.07
N CYS A 69 -4.09 -8.00 -7.09
CA CYS A 69 -2.95 -8.91 -7.19
C CYS A 69 -3.38 -10.36 -7.42
N LEU A 70 -4.42 -10.82 -6.70
CA LEU A 70 -4.93 -12.18 -6.80
C LEU A 70 -5.68 -12.45 -8.12
N ALA A 71 -6.25 -11.42 -8.73
CA ALA A 71 -6.84 -11.51 -10.07
C ALA A 71 -5.76 -11.48 -11.16
N TRP A 72 -4.84 -10.51 -11.10
CA TRP A 72 -3.86 -10.29 -12.15
C TRP A 72 -2.71 -11.30 -12.14
N GLY A 73 -2.21 -11.67 -10.96
CA GLY A 73 -1.03 -12.53 -10.82
C GLY A 73 -1.15 -13.88 -11.52
N PRO A 74 -2.21 -14.68 -11.27
CA PRO A 74 -2.41 -15.96 -11.94
C PRO A 74 -2.56 -15.82 -13.46
N ASP A 75 -3.33 -14.84 -13.93
CA ASP A 75 -3.57 -14.59 -15.35
C ASP A 75 -2.29 -14.22 -16.12
N ASN A 76 -1.27 -13.70 -15.41
CA ASN A 76 0.01 -13.28 -15.99
C ASN A 76 1.20 -14.16 -15.57
N GLY A 77 0.96 -15.25 -14.84
CA GLY A 77 2.01 -16.15 -14.36
C GLY A 77 2.98 -15.53 -13.34
N ASP A 78 2.56 -14.48 -12.63
CA ASP A 78 3.37 -13.79 -11.62
C ASP A 78 3.08 -14.33 -10.21
N GLU A 79 3.90 -15.29 -9.79
CA GLU A 79 3.81 -15.91 -8.45
C GLU A 79 4.11 -14.92 -7.31
N LEU A 80 4.98 -13.93 -7.54
CA LEU A 80 5.35 -12.96 -6.52
C LEU A 80 4.19 -11.99 -6.23
N VAL A 81 3.52 -11.52 -7.27
CA VAL A 81 2.31 -10.69 -7.14
C VAL A 81 1.20 -11.49 -6.46
N THR A 82 0.99 -12.74 -6.88
CA THR A 82 -0.01 -13.63 -6.26
C THR A 82 0.27 -13.85 -4.77
N ALA A 83 1.52 -14.16 -4.40
CA ALA A 83 1.94 -14.37 -3.03
C ALA A 83 1.81 -13.09 -2.17
N ARG A 84 2.13 -11.91 -2.74
CA ARG A 84 1.90 -10.62 -2.07
C ARG A 84 0.41 -10.43 -1.78
N GLY A 85 -0.45 -10.61 -2.78
CA GLY A 85 -1.90 -10.46 -2.61
C GLY A 85 -2.45 -11.35 -1.51
N ARG A 86 -2.07 -12.63 -1.49
CA ARG A 86 -2.49 -13.58 -0.45
C ARG A 86 -2.03 -13.18 0.95
N ARG A 87 -0.74 -12.86 1.12
CA ARG A 87 -0.20 -12.43 2.42
C ARG A 87 -0.90 -11.18 2.96
N THR A 88 -1.15 -10.20 2.10
CA THR A 88 -1.85 -8.96 2.49
C THR A 88 -3.28 -9.25 2.94
N LEU A 89 -4.03 -10.07 2.18
CA LEU A 89 -5.41 -10.40 2.52
C LEU A 89 -5.50 -11.19 3.84
N ASP A 90 -4.65 -12.21 4.01
CA ASP A 90 -4.62 -13.03 5.23
C ASP A 90 -4.33 -12.19 6.48
N ARG A 91 -3.41 -11.21 6.38
CA ARG A 91 -3.12 -10.27 7.46
C ARG A 91 -4.36 -9.44 7.82
N LEU A 92 -4.98 -8.81 6.84
CA LEU A 92 -6.14 -7.93 7.07
C LEU A 92 -7.35 -8.69 7.62
N MET A 93 -7.54 -9.95 7.23
CA MET A 93 -8.62 -10.79 7.79
C MET A 93 -8.39 -11.08 9.27
N ARG A 94 -7.14 -11.31 9.71
CA ARG A 94 -6.83 -11.47 11.14
C ARG A 94 -7.08 -10.19 11.94
N GLU A 95 -6.77 -9.03 11.36
CA GLU A 95 -7.02 -7.72 11.98
C GLU A 95 -8.51 -7.33 12.05
N SER A 96 -9.40 -8.03 11.35
CA SER A 96 -10.86 -7.80 11.43
C SER A 96 -11.54 -8.66 12.48
N GLY A 97 -10.90 -9.75 12.92
CA GLY A 97 -11.45 -10.73 13.84
C GLY A 97 -11.03 -10.55 15.31
N SER A 98 -10.29 -9.47 15.61
CA SER A 98 -9.90 -9.04 16.96
C SER A 98 -10.68 -7.80 17.36
#